data_AF-F2QWT4-F1
#
_entry.id   AF-F2QWT4-F1
#
_cell.length_a   1.000
_cell.length_b   1.000
_cell.length_c   1.000
_cell.angle_alpha   90.00
_cell.angle_beta   90.00
_cell.angle_gamma   90.00
#
_symmetry.space_group_name_H-M   'P 1'
#
loop_
_entity.id
_entity.type
_entity.pdbx_description
1 polymer ?
#
loop_
_entity_poly.entity_id
_entity_poly.type
_entity_poly.pdbx_seq_one_letter_code
_entity_poly.pdbx_strand_id
1 'polypeptide(L)'
;MQTSLQPTSSLLIGPKVCIRPEKGALTYLRFQSVVTFLGYLSQHRALTLFLLISAEDVTNVRLIRLGCKKGPISHIFFKLFVSRRKSPGPSPSMDSLSSRLSFFRAMPSKNLISSHRFLLHRRMAITVGAHRGYRKLFPENTILSFDQAVNHGADMIELDLHLSSDQVLVVIHDQSTKAVFGTDYNVCKTSYKDVLSKLRTIRHPPQPMPTFSDVLEWLSDYPDVKLMLDIKRDNPAKDVIRLILEELTKKNTDVNFWRKRIIFGLWSVDYYLLNQELLEGFDVVNIAVDLKKSFQFANTVAAEGGKLHGISFLHLIWYHQKYRTELVKFANSNSLVLYLWTINDPYLVKECGVNLITDDIGMAKKALSGVPVASGPTWRYSVGCYFKAGLFSTVQFLLGRDYNLKYLALAMKKFKLL
;
A
#
# COMPACT_ATOMS: atom_id res chain seq x y z
N MET A 1 -9.55 -8.33 60.07
CA MET A 1 -10.10 -9.68 60.38
C MET A 1 -10.11 -10.50 59.10
N GLN A 2 -9.48 -11.67 59.12
CA GLN A 2 -9.71 -12.72 58.12
C GLN A 2 -11.03 -13.43 58.47
N THR A 3 -11.80 -13.85 57.47
CA THR A 3 -12.74 -14.97 57.61
C THR A 3 -12.65 -15.83 56.36
N SER A 4 -12.40 -17.12 56.56
CA SER A 4 -12.23 -18.13 55.53
C SER A 4 -13.03 -19.38 55.91
N LEU A 5 -13.23 -20.27 54.91
CA LEU A 5 -13.83 -21.61 54.97
C LEU A 5 -15.38 -21.61 54.99
N GLN A 6 -16.14 -22.22 54.05
CA GLN A 6 -16.12 -23.58 53.42
C GLN A 6 -16.73 -24.70 54.31
N PRO A 7 -17.15 -25.88 53.77
CA PRO A 7 -17.62 -26.26 52.42
C PRO A 7 -18.87 -27.20 52.43
N THR A 8 -19.34 -27.66 51.25
CA THR A 8 -20.06 -28.93 50.87
C THR A 8 -20.84 -28.67 49.57
N SER A 9 -21.14 -29.58 48.63
CA SER A 9 -20.72 -30.95 48.24
C SER A 9 -21.26 -31.16 46.78
N SER A 10 -20.93 -32.15 45.94
CA SER A 10 -20.11 -33.37 45.99
C SER A 10 -19.75 -33.83 44.54
N LEU A 11 -18.95 -34.89 44.38
CA LEU A 11 -18.58 -35.52 43.10
C LEU A 11 -19.75 -36.20 42.35
N LEU A 12 -19.62 -36.29 41.02
CA LEU A 12 -19.83 -37.54 40.26
C LEU A 12 -18.81 -37.61 39.09
N ILE A 13 -18.21 -38.79 38.87
CA ILE A 13 -17.09 -39.00 37.92
C ILE A 13 -17.49 -40.02 36.84
N GLY A 14 -17.20 -39.70 35.58
CA GLY A 14 -16.97 -40.68 34.51
C GLY A 14 -17.53 -40.31 33.13
N PRO A 15 -17.00 -40.85 32.02
CA PRO A 15 -15.70 -41.53 31.83
C PRO A 15 -14.67 -40.64 31.09
N LYS A 16 -13.37 -40.97 31.20
CA LYS A 16 -12.31 -40.35 30.40
C LYS A 16 -12.38 -40.82 28.95
N VAL A 17 -12.68 -39.92 28.00
CA VAL A 17 -12.41 -40.16 26.57
C VAL A 17 -10.99 -39.68 26.25
N CYS A 18 -10.09 -40.62 26.03
CA CYS A 18 -8.71 -40.33 25.63
C CYS A 18 -8.65 -40.03 24.13
N ILE A 19 -8.60 -38.75 23.75
CA ILE A 19 -8.41 -38.34 22.35
C ILE A 19 -6.91 -38.09 22.11
N ARG A 20 -6.29 -38.97 21.32
CA ARG A 20 -4.91 -38.76 20.82
C ARG A 20 -4.88 -37.54 19.90
N PRO A 21 -3.80 -36.73 19.89
CA PRO A 21 -3.66 -35.62 18.97
C PRO A 21 -3.36 -36.13 17.55
N GLU A 22 -4.36 -36.13 16.67
CA GLU A 22 -4.11 -36.25 15.22
C GLU A 22 -3.46 -34.98 14.67
N LYS A 23 -2.51 -35.16 13.75
CA LYS A 23 -1.76 -34.07 13.11
C LYS A 23 -2.69 -33.24 12.19
N GLY A 24 -3.21 -32.11 12.67
CA GLY A 24 -4.12 -31.30 11.86
C GLY A 24 -4.48 -29.88 12.35
N ALA A 25 -3.79 -29.32 13.34
CA ALA A 25 -4.18 -28.05 13.97
C ALA A 25 -3.26 -26.87 13.58
N LEU A 26 -3.40 -26.31 12.37
CA LEU A 26 -2.59 -25.13 11.98
C LEU A 26 -3.21 -24.17 10.93
N THR A 27 -4.55 -24.06 10.82
CA THR A 27 -5.18 -22.94 10.05
C THR A 27 -6.66 -22.71 10.42
N TYR A 28 -6.95 -22.09 11.57
CA TYR A 28 -8.34 -21.67 11.91
C TYR A 28 -8.54 -20.19 12.28
N LEU A 29 -7.46 -19.44 12.54
CA LEU A 29 -7.54 -18.04 13.03
C LEU A 29 -7.36 -16.94 11.96
N ARG A 30 -7.32 -17.29 10.66
CA ARG A 30 -7.23 -16.30 9.55
C ARG A 30 -8.36 -16.36 8.52
N PHE A 31 -9.24 -17.37 8.57
CA PHE A 31 -10.35 -17.49 7.60
C PHE A 31 -11.55 -16.62 7.94
N GLN A 32 -11.80 -16.36 9.23
CA GLN A 32 -12.99 -15.66 9.69
C GLN A 32 -13.06 -14.22 9.16
N SER A 33 -11.93 -13.51 9.12
CA SER A 33 -11.82 -12.16 8.54
C SER A 33 -12.04 -12.12 7.03
N VAL A 34 -11.60 -13.16 6.27
CA VAL A 34 -11.85 -13.26 4.83
C VAL A 34 -13.33 -13.51 4.55
N VAL A 35 -13.98 -14.39 5.30
CA VAL A 35 -15.43 -14.63 5.19
C VAL A 35 -16.22 -13.37 5.58
N THR A 36 -15.76 -12.59 6.57
CA THR A 36 -16.37 -11.29 6.93
C THR A 36 -16.18 -10.23 5.84
N PHE A 37 -15.03 -10.17 5.16
CA PHE A 37 -14.81 -9.28 4.01
C PHE A 37 -15.78 -9.59 2.85
N LEU A 38 -15.91 -10.87 2.50
CA LEU A 38 -16.84 -11.34 1.47
C LEU A 38 -18.31 -11.11 1.86
N GLY A 39 -18.66 -11.38 3.13
CA GLY A 39 -20.00 -11.14 3.67
C GLY A 39 -20.40 -9.66 3.62
N TYR A 40 -19.49 -8.75 4.00
CA TYR A 40 -19.70 -7.30 3.96
C TYR A 40 -19.93 -6.80 2.53
N LEU A 41 -19.15 -7.31 1.56
CA LEU A 41 -19.36 -7.00 0.14
C LEU A 41 -20.72 -7.52 -0.36
N SER A 42 -21.15 -8.72 0.06
CA SER A 42 -22.43 -9.32 -0.38
C SER A 42 -23.71 -8.64 0.12
N GLN A 43 -23.63 -7.80 1.17
CA GLN A 43 -24.79 -7.07 1.72
C GLN A 43 -25.09 -5.78 0.96
N HIS A 44 -24.14 -5.25 0.20
CA HIS A 44 -24.36 -4.20 -0.78
C HIS A 44 -24.47 -4.86 -2.17
N ARG A 45 -25.25 -4.29 -3.11
CA ARG A 45 -25.46 -4.88 -4.46
C ARG A 45 -24.25 -4.76 -5.40
N ALA A 46 -23.03 -4.93 -4.89
CA ALA A 46 -21.77 -4.79 -5.63
C ALA A 46 -20.80 -5.95 -5.30
N LEU A 47 -20.36 -6.67 -6.35
CA LEU A 47 -19.39 -7.77 -6.32
C LEU A 47 -19.80 -9.10 -5.63
N THR A 48 -20.89 -9.71 -6.10
CA THR A 48 -21.01 -11.19 -6.11
C THR A 48 -20.17 -11.79 -7.26
N LEU A 49 -18.85 -11.54 -7.27
CA LEU A 49 -17.94 -12.07 -8.30
C LEU A 49 -16.50 -12.28 -7.76
N PHE A 50 -16.38 -12.89 -6.59
CA PHE A 50 -15.10 -12.95 -5.84
C PHE A 50 -14.36 -14.30 -5.89
N LEU A 51 -14.80 -15.29 -6.69
CA LEU A 51 -14.25 -16.66 -6.64
C LEU A 51 -14.09 -17.37 -8.00
N LEU A 52 -14.09 -16.63 -9.12
CA LEU A 52 -13.80 -17.18 -10.44
C LEU A 52 -12.70 -16.35 -11.12
N ILE A 53 -11.86 -17.02 -11.92
CA ILE A 53 -10.71 -16.47 -12.67
C ILE A 53 -9.43 -16.20 -11.83
N SER A 54 -8.79 -17.28 -11.33
CA SER A 54 -7.31 -17.36 -11.25
C SER A 54 -6.81 -18.80 -11.00
N ALA A 55 -7.36 -19.77 -11.73
CA ALA A 55 -6.86 -21.15 -11.76
C ALA A 55 -7.28 -21.82 -13.07
N GLU A 56 -6.32 -22.14 -13.94
CA GLU A 56 -6.56 -22.74 -15.26
C GLU A 56 -7.06 -24.20 -15.19
N ASP A 57 -7.05 -24.81 -13.99
CA ASP A 57 -7.41 -26.22 -13.74
C ASP A 57 -8.68 -26.46 -12.89
N VAL A 58 -9.54 -25.44 -12.69
CA VAL A 58 -10.81 -25.60 -11.95
C VAL A 58 -11.98 -25.81 -12.92
N THR A 59 -12.46 -27.04 -13.02
CA THR A 59 -13.54 -27.41 -13.95
C THR A 59 -14.95 -27.32 -13.36
N ASN A 60 -15.09 -27.28 -12.03
CA ASN A 60 -16.39 -27.13 -11.38
C ASN A 60 -16.25 -26.45 -10.00
N VAL A 61 -17.03 -25.38 -9.82
CA VAL A 61 -17.23 -24.70 -8.53
C VAL A 61 -18.71 -24.77 -8.20
N ARG A 62 -19.08 -25.31 -7.04
CA ARG A 62 -20.46 -25.26 -6.52
C ARG A 62 -20.49 -24.52 -5.19
N LEU A 63 -21.33 -23.50 -5.12
CA LEU A 63 -21.63 -22.73 -3.91
C LEU A 63 -22.97 -23.22 -3.35
N ILE A 64 -22.99 -23.80 -2.16
CA ILE A 64 -24.22 -24.29 -1.51
C ILE A 64 -24.52 -23.40 -0.31
N ARG A 65 -25.70 -22.78 -0.28
CA ARG A 65 -26.20 -22.01 0.86
C ARG A 65 -26.60 -22.98 1.98
N LEU A 66 -25.91 -22.92 3.11
CA LEU A 66 -26.14 -23.80 4.26
C LEU A 66 -27.26 -23.31 5.19
N GLY A 67 -27.68 -22.05 5.05
CA GLY A 67 -28.77 -21.47 5.83
C GLY A 67 -28.54 -20.00 6.17
N CYS A 68 -29.42 -19.47 7.02
CA CYS A 68 -29.34 -18.13 7.59
C CYS A 68 -29.75 -18.19 9.06
N LYS A 69 -28.89 -17.76 9.99
CA LYS A 69 -29.32 -17.53 11.38
C LYS A 69 -29.94 -16.12 11.46
N LYS A 70 -31.20 -16.04 11.90
CA LYS A 70 -31.84 -14.76 12.23
C LYS A 70 -31.26 -14.22 13.54
N GLY A 71 -30.89 -12.95 13.52
CA GLY A 71 -30.32 -12.17 14.61
C GLY A 71 -30.13 -10.72 14.11
N PRO A 72 -29.66 -9.78 14.95
CA PRO A 72 -29.50 -8.37 14.56
C PRO A 72 -28.50 -8.16 13.40
N ILE A 73 -27.62 -9.15 13.15
CA ILE A 73 -26.86 -9.30 11.91
C ILE A 73 -27.18 -10.67 11.33
N SER A 74 -27.77 -10.71 10.14
CA SER A 74 -28.11 -11.95 9.45
C SER A 74 -26.89 -12.57 8.77
N HIS A 75 -26.33 -13.60 9.40
CA HIS A 75 -25.22 -14.37 8.83
C HIS A 75 -25.72 -15.42 7.84
N ILE A 76 -25.35 -15.27 6.56
CA ILE A 76 -25.56 -16.27 5.51
C ILE A 76 -24.33 -17.15 5.43
N PHE A 77 -24.52 -18.46 5.59
CA PHE A 77 -23.44 -19.45 5.54
C PHE A 77 -23.41 -20.13 4.17
N PHE A 78 -22.22 -20.24 3.58
CA PHE A 78 -21.97 -20.94 2.32
C PHE A 78 -20.93 -22.04 2.51
N LYS A 79 -21.13 -23.18 1.83
CA LYS A 79 -20.11 -24.21 1.63
C LYS A 79 -19.61 -24.11 0.19
N LEU A 80 -18.30 -23.93 0.03
CA LEU A 80 -17.63 -23.93 -1.26
C LEU A 80 -17.11 -25.33 -1.56
N PHE A 81 -17.56 -25.94 -2.65
CA PHE A 81 -16.97 -27.15 -3.21
C PHE A 81 -16.15 -26.79 -4.46
N VAL A 82 -14.87 -27.17 -4.45
CA VAL A 82 -13.96 -27.02 -5.59
C VAL A 82 -13.55 -28.41 -6.05
N SER A 83 -13.88 -28.75 -7.30
CA SER A 83 -13.41 -29.98 -7.94
C SER A 83 -12.20 -29.68 -8.83
N ARG A 84 -11.16 -30.50 -8.72
CA ARG A 84 -10.04 -30.56 -9.69
C ARG A 84 -10.23 -31.79 -10.57
N ARG A 85 -9.73 -31.76 -11.81
CA ARG A 85 -9.63 -32.98 -12.63
C ARG A 85 -8.83 -34.04 -11.88
N LYS A 86 -9.45 -35.19 -11.61
CA LYS A 86 -8.69 -36.46 -11.56
C LYS A 86 -8.33 -36.81 -13.00
N SER A 87 -7.07 -37.12 -13.24
CA SER A 87 -6.63 -37.74 -14.49
C SER A 87 -7.34 -39.08 -14.68
N PRO A 88 -7.93 -39.37 -15.84
CA PRO A 88 -8.54 -40.67 -16.11
C PRO A 88 -7.49 -41.67 -16.61
N GLY A 89 -7.60 -42.94 -16.19
CA GLY A 89 -6.98 -44.07 -16.88
C GLY A 89 -6.07 -44.97 -16.02
N PRO A 90 -6.18 -46.31 -16.15
CA PRO A 90 -5.28 -47.28 -15.51
C PRO A 90 -3.98 -47.49 -16.32
N SER A 91 -3.09 -48.33 -15.79
CA SER A 91 -1.85 -48.77 -16.43
C SER A 91 -2.10 -49.51 -17.76
N PRO A 92 -1.37 -49.21 -18.85
CA PRO A 92 -1.43 -49.97 -20.10
C PRO A 92 -0.55 -51.23 -20.03
N SER A 93 -1.04 -52.32 -20.62
CA SER A 93 -0.20 -53.45 -21.05
C SER A 93 0.63 -53.04 -22.29
N MET A 94 1.76 -53.70 -22.51
CA MET A 94 2.49 -53.56 -23.77
C MET A 94 1.63 -54.05 -24.94
N ASP A 95 1.80 -53.39 -26.10
CA ASP A 95 1.31 -53.70 -27.46
C ASP A 95 0.27 -52.74 -28.04
N SER A 96 0.74 -51.56 -28.49
CA SER A 96 0.13 -50.73 -29.57
C SER A 96 0.98 -49.48 -29.87
N LEU A 97 2.30 -49.67 -30.05
CA LEU A 97 3.26 -48.57 -30.20
C LEU A 97 3.67 -48.36 -31.67
N SER A 98 2.83 -47.72 -32.50
CA SER A 98 3.23 -47.45 -33.90
C SER A 98 2.64 -46.23 -34.65
N SER A 99 1.59 -45.54 -34.19
CA SER A 99 0.82 -44.65 -35.11
C SER A 99 0.47 -43.21 -34.67
N ARG A 100 0.95 -42.68 -33.53
CA ARG A 100 0.64 -41.29 -33.09
C ARG A 100 1.81 -40.50 -32.47
N LEU A 101 2.99 -40.52 -33.10
CA LEU A 101 4.14 -39.69 -32.72
C LEU A 101 4.38 -38.55 -33.72
N SER A 102 3.59 -37.48 -33.64
CA SER A 102 3.83 -36.26 -34.45
C SER A 102 3.26 -34.95 -33.86
N PHE A 103 3.17 -34.80 -32.53
CA PHE A 103 2.88 -33.49 -31.91
C PHE A 103 3.45 -33.30 -30.49
N PHE A 104 4.74 -33.61 -30.30
CA PHE A 104 5.51 -33.14 -29.14
C PHE A 104 6.82 -32.49 -29.59
N ARG A 105 6.76 -31.17 -29.87
CA ARG A 105 7.96 -30.37 -30.14
C ARG A 105 8.50 -29.83 -28.81
N ALA A 106 9.54 -30.50 -28.32
CA ALA A 106 10.48 -30.09 -27.27
C ALA A 106 9.98 -29.10 -26.18
N MET A 107 9.73 -29.61 -24.97
CA MET A 107 10.04 -28.80 -23.78
C MET A 107 11.56 -28.58 -23.76
N PRO A 108 12.07 -27.34 -23.64
CA PRO A 108 13.47 -27.11 -23.33
C PRO A 108 13.82 -27.80 -22.02
N SER A 109 14.95 -28.50 -22.03
CA SER A 109 15.46 -29.24 -20.90
C SER A 109 15.76 -28.34 -19.69
N LYS A 110 15.90 -28.99 -18.53
CA LYS A 110 16.38 -28.41 -17.27
C LYS A 110 17.66 -27.58 -17.47
N ASN A 111 17.54 -26.27 -17.72
CA ASN A 111 18.59 -25.26 -17.59
C ASN A 111 18.04 -23.85 -17.85
N LEU A 112 17.19 -23.34 -16.94
CA LEU A 112 16.94 -21.89 -16.88
C LEU A 112 16.60 -21.40 -15.46
N ILE A 113 17.42 -21.77 -14.48
CA ILE A 113 17.60 -20.90 -13.30
C ILE A 113 18.49 -19.72 -13.75
N SER A 114 17.95 -18.88 -14.65
CA SER A 114 18.47 -17.54 -14.79
C SER A 114 17.99 -16.78 -13.57
N SER A 115 18.86 -16.73 -12.57
CA SER A 115 18.83 -15.77 -11.48
C SER A 115 18.77 -14.38 -12.10
N HIS A 116 17.55 -13.90 -12.33
CA HIS A 116 17.23 -12.51 -12.63
C HIS A 116 17.44 -11.67 -11.36
N ARG A 117 18.69 -11.67 -10.90
CA ARG A 117 19.28 -10.63 -10.08
C ARG A 117 19.29 -9.43 -11.02
N PHE A 118 18.16 -8.72 -11.07
CA PHE A 118 18.04 -7.49 -11.84
C PHE A 118 19.14 -6.56 -11.35
N LEU A 119 20.19 -6.43 -12.18
CA LEU A 119 21.31 -5.56 -11.92
C LEU A 119 20.84 -4.12 -12.14
N LEU A 120 20.13 -3.59 -11.14
CA LEU A 120 20.11 -2.17 -10.88
C LEU A 120 21.58 -1.77 -10.69
N HIS A 121 22.14 -1.17 -11.74
CA HIS A 121 23.54 -0.77 -11.76
C HIS A 121 23.73 0.35 -10.74
N ARG A 122 24.81 0.24 -9.95
CA ARG A 122 25.00 0.86 -8.62
C ARG A 122 23.97 0.42 -7.57
N ARG A 123 24.47 -0.18 -6.48
CA ARG A 123 23.81 -0.12 -5.17
C ARG A 123 23.84 1.33 -4.67
N MET A 124 22.93 2.16 -5.17
CA MET A 124 22.54 3.37 -4.46
C MET A 124 21.93 2.96 -3.12
N ALA A 125 22.10 3.78 -2.08
CA ALA A 125 21.40 3.57 -0.82
C ALA A 125 19.88 3.67 -1.06
N ILE A 126 19.11 2.73 -0.52
CA ILE A 126 17.65 2.76 -0.58
C ILE A 126 17.17 3.91 0.29
N THR A 127 16.50 4.90 -0.30
CA THR A 127 15.87 5.99 0.44
C THR A 127 14.65 5.47 1.20
N VAL A 128 14.61 5.71 2.51
CA VAL A 128 13.49 5.42 3.41
C VAL A 128 12.77 6.73 3.73
N GLY A 129 11.63 6.92 3.09
CA GLY A 129 10.69 8.00 3.34
C GLY A 129 9.73 7.68 4.49
N ALA A 130 9.49 8.67 5.35
CA ALA A 130 8.53 8.56 6.44
C ALA A 130 7.14 9.04 6.01
N HIS A 131 6.20 8.11 5.87
CA HIS A 131 4.82 8.38 5.48
C HIS A 131 4.12 9.22 6.56
N ARG A 132 3.99 10.52 6.34
CA ARG A 132 3.47 11.50 7.31
C ARG A 132 4.26 11.51 8.62
N GLY A 133 5.58 11.36 8.51
CA GLY A 133 6.48 11.16 9.64
C GLY A 133 6.42 9.74 10.23
N TYR A 134 6.86 9.55 11.47
CA TYR A 134 6.87 8.24 12.14
C TYR A 134 5.47 7.90 12.70
N ARG A 135 4.45 7.91 11.84
CA ARG A 135 3.04 7.74 12.22
C ARG A 135 2.69 6.38 12.81
N LYS A 136 3.58 5.38 12.72
CA LYS A 136 3.45 4.15 13.49
C LYS A 136 3.39 4.42 15.00
N LEU A 137 4.21 5.34 15.51
CA LEU A 137 4.37 5.61 16.95
C LEU A 137 3.76 6.96 17.36
N PHE A 138 3.83 7.98 16.50
CA PHE A 138 3.40 9.35 16.80
C PHE A 138 2.15 9.77 16.00
N PRO A 139 1.48 10.89 16.32
CA PRO A 139 0.39 11.43 15.51
C PRO A 139 0.89 11.85 14.12
N GLU A 140 0.23 11.37 13.06
CA GLU A 140 0.65 11.62 11.67
C GLU A 140 0.62 13.10 11.31
N ASN A 141 1.50 13.52 10.39
CA ASN A 141 1.54 14.90 9.87
C ASN A 141 1.71 15.94 10.99
N THR A 142 2.65 15.68 11.90
CA THR A 142 3.02 16.60 12.99
C THR A 142 4.53 16.80 13.05
N ILE A 143 4.96 17.97 13.53
CA ILE A 143 6.39 18.27 13.73
C ILE A 143 7.06 17.21 14.60
N LEU A 144 6.40 16.74 15.67
CA LEU A 144 6.86 15.61 16.48
C LEU A 144 7.04 14.32 15.65
N SER A 145 6.11 13.98 14.76
CA SER A 145 6.28 12.78 13.92
C SER A 145 7.40 12.91 12.89
N PHE A 146 7.71 14.13 12.43
CA PHE A 146 8.80 14.40 11.50
C PHE A 146 10.15 14.33 12.21
N ASP A 147 10.32 15.03 13.33
CA ASP A 147 11.47 14.94 14.23
C ASP A 147 11.77 13.48 14.58
N GLN A 148 10.77 12.74 15.06
CA GLN A 148 10.94 11.35 15.46
C GLN A 148 11.25 10.42 14.28
N ALA A 149 10.83 10.74 13.05
CA ALA A 149 11.25 9.97 11.88
C ALA A 149 12.73 10.18 11.57
N VAL A 150 13.21 11.41 11.58
CA VAL A 150 14.63 11.73 11.32
C VAL A 150 15.53 11.15 12.41
N ASN A 151 15.11 11.25 13.68
CA ASN A 151 15.84 10.67 14.83
C ASN A 151 15.89 9.13 14.79
N HIS A 152 15.01 8.46 14.03
CA HIS A 152 15.08 7.02 13.75
C HIS A 152 15.74 6.69 12.39
N GLY A 153 16.34 7.70 11.75
CA GLY A 153 17.15 7.57 10.53
C GLY A 153 16.37 7.64 9.23
N ALA A 154 15.18 8.25 9.18
CA ALA A 154 14.50 8.51 7.90
C ALA A 154 15.33 9.47 7.02
N ASP A 155 15.43 9.16 5.72
CA ASP A 155 16.21 9.96 4.77
C ASP A 155 15.36 11.09 4.13
N MET A 156 14.04 10.97 4.25
CA MET A 156 13.05 11.87 3.67
C MET A 156 11.77 11.83 4.52
N ILE A 157 11.06 12.95 4.61
CA ILE A 157 9.68 12.99 5.10
C ILE A 157 8.75 13.04 3.90
N GLU A 158 7.73 12.18 3.88
CA GLU A 158 6.55 12.39 3.04
C GLU A 158 5.46 13.06 3.90
N LEU A 159 4.75 14.03 3.32
CA LEU A 159 3.67 14.75 4.01
C LEU A 159 2.60 15.18 3.02
N ASP A 160 1.40 15.39 3.54
CA ASP A 160 0.21 15.73 2.76
C ASP A 160 -0.11 17.23 2.84
N LEU A 161 -0.38 17.89 1.71
CA LEU A 161 -0.77 19.30 1.69
C LEU A 161 -2.21 19.53 1.22
N HIS A 162 -2.95 20.32 2.00
CA HIS A 162 -4.23 20.97 1.64
C HIS A 162 -4.13 22.48 1.80
N LEU A 163 -4.97 23.20 1.08
CA LEU A 163 -5.21 24.63 1.26
C LEU A 163 -6.47 24.85 2.11
N SER A 164 -6.37 25.67 3.17
CA SER A 164 -7.54 26.11 3.96
C SER A 164 -8.36 27.18 3.21
N SER A 165 -9.54 27.54 3.73
CA SER A 165 -10.38 28.57 3.06
C SER A 165 -9.78 29.98 3.09
N ASP A 166 -8.85 30.24 4.01
CA ASP A 166 -8.05 31.47 4.14
C ASP A 166 -6.65 31.34 3.51
N GLN A 167 -6.49 30.40 2.56
CA GLN A 167 -5.28 30.16 1.74
C GLN A 167 -4.01 29.80 2.52
N VAL A 168 -4.13 29.19 3.70
CA VAL A 168 -2.99 28.63 4.43
C VAL A 168 -2.75 27.19 3.97
N LEU A 169 -1.50 26.87 3.62
CA LEU A 169 -1.08 25.49 3.36
C LEU A 169 -0.98 24.73 4.69
N VAL A 170 -1.82 23.72 4.87
CA VAL A 170 -1.94 22.91 6.10
C VAL A 170 -1.59 21.45 5.85
N VAL A 171 -1.03 20.81 6.88
CA VAL A 171 -0.41 19.49 6.77
C VAL A 171 -1.35 18.42 7.34
N ILE A 172 -2.09 17.73 6.47
CA ILE A 172 -3.12 16.74 6.84
C ILE A 172 -3.46 15.84 5.63
N HIS A 173 -3.78 14.55 5.85
CA HIS A 173 -4.11 13.65 4.74
C HIS A 173 -5.55 13.79 4.22
N ASP A 174 -6.51 13.54 5.10
CA ASP A 174 -7.93 13.45 4.76
C ASP A 174 -8.53 14.87 4.71
N GLN A 175 -9.37 15.16 3.71
CA GLN A 175 -10.11 16.44 3.60
C GLN A 175 -11.00 16.72 4.83
N SER A 176 -11.39 15.69 5.58
CA SER A 176 -12.08 15.81 6.87
C SER A 176 -11.08 15.70 8.02
N THR A 177 -11.12 16.66 8.94
CA THR A 177 -10.29 16.65 10.15
C THR A 177 -10.64 15.51 11.13
N LYS A 178 -11.79 14.85 10.96
CA LYS A 178 -12.38 13.91 11.94
C LYS A 178 -11.45 12.76 12.33
N ALA A 179 -10.70 12.21 11.38
CA ALA A 179 -9.85 11.06 11.61
C ALA A 179 -8.64 11.35 12.52
N VAL A 180 -8.16 12.60 12.52
CA VAL A 180 -6.93 13.01 13.22
C VAL A 180 -7.25 13.91 14.43
N PHE A 181 -8.29 14.74 14.35
CA PHE A 181 -8.65 15.78 15.32
C PHE A 181 -10.02 15.56 15.99
N GLY A 182 -10.73 14.47 15.67
CA GLY A 182 -12.01 14.08 16.29
C GLY A 182 -13.23 14.88 15.81
N THR A 183 -13.08 16.18 15.60
CA THR A 183 -14.11 17.07 15.04
C THR A 183 -14.10 17.04 13.52
N ASP A 184 -15.27 17.14 12.88
CA ASP A 184 -15.48 16.95 11.44
C ASP A 184 -15.62 18.29 10.69
N TYR A 185 -14.49 18.90 10.34
CA TYR A 185 -14.41 20.06 9.45
C TYR A 185 -13.88 19.64 8.08
N ASN A 186 -14.40 20.25 7.01
CA ASN A 186 -13.81 20.16 5.68
C ASN A 186 -12.69 21.22 5.57
N VAL A 187 -11.45 20.77 5.40
CA VAL A 187 -10.25 21.63 5.43
C VAL A 187 -10.35 22.81 4.46
N CYS A 188 -10.64 22.53 3.18
CA CYS A 188 -10.71 23.55 2.12
C CYS A 188 -11.87 24.55 2.28
N LYS A 189 -12.79 24.31 3.21
CA LYS A 189 -13.95 25.17 3.53
C LYS A 189 -13.87 25.82 4.92
N THR A 190 -12.74 25.68 5.61
CA THR A 190 -12.57 26.11 7.00
C THR A 190 -11.32 26.99 7.13
N SER A 191 -11.43 28.10 7.86
CA SER A 191 -10.32 29.01 8.15
C SER A 191 -9.29 28.33 9.05
N TYR A 192 -8.01 28.36 8.67
CA TYR A 192 -6.93 27.91 9.52
C TYR A 192 -6.79 28.83 10.72
N LYS A 193 -6.74 30.15 10.50
CA LYS A 193 -6.53 31.13 11.57
C LYS A 193 -7.62 31.03 12.65
N ASP A 194 -8.88 30.93 12.25
CA ASP A 194 -10.01 30.99 13.18
C ASP A 194 -10.40 29.65 13.79
N VAL A 195 -10.14 28.52 13.10
CA VAL A 195 -10.65 27.20 13.51
C VAL A 195 -9.56 26.14 13.51
N LEU A 196 -8.90 25.86 12.38
CA LEU A 196 -8.04 24.66 12.29
C LEU A 196 -6.79 24.74 13.19
N SER A 197 -6.23 25.93 13.38
CA SER A 197 -5.10 26.21 14.28
C SER A 197 -5.34 25.80 15.75
N LYS A 198 -6.62 25.79 16.16
CA LYS A 198 -7.07 25.47 17.53
C LYS A 198 -7.23 23.95 17.74
N LEU A 199 -7.26 23.16 16.67
CA LEU A 199 -7.43 21.71 16.76
C LEU A 199 -6.18 21.05 17.34
N ARG A 200 -6.37 19.94 18.07
CA ARG A 200 -5.30 19.09 18.59
C ARG A 200 -5.54 17.63 18.25
N THR A 201 -4.47 16.89 17.93
CA THR A 201 -4.59 15.48 17.52
C THR A 201 -5.19 14.63 18.63
N ILE A 202 -6.13 13.72 18.31
CA ILE A 202 -6.74 12.81 19.29
C ILE A 202 -5.76 11.75 19.81
N ARG A 203 -4.69 11.49 19.06
CA ARG A 203 -3.61 10.60 19.47
C ARG A 203 -2.63 11.36 20.37
N HIS A 204 -2.23 10.73 21.47
CA HIS A 204 -1.23 11.28 22.38
C HIS A 204 0.20 11.17 21.85
N PRO A 205 1.09 12.13 22.20
CA PRO A 205 0.75 13.40 22.85
C PRO A 205 -0.01 14.31 21.86
N PRO A 206 -1.06 15.06 22.28
CA PRO A 206 -1.82 15.91 21.37
C PRO A 206 -0.93 16.98 20.74
N GLN A 207 -0.99 17.14 19.42
CA GLN A 207 -0.19 18.10 18.64
C GLN A 207 -1.10 19.09 17.91
N PRO A 208 -0.65 20.32 17.60
CA PRO A 208 -1.34 21.22 16.68
C PRO A 208 -1.38 20.63 15.25
N MET A 209 -2.28 21.14 14.40
CA MET A 209 -2.17 20.99 12.95
C MET A 209 -1.05 21.90 12.45
N PRO A 210 0.03 21.38 11.84
CA PRO A 210 1.07 22.23 11.27
C PRO A 210 0.59 22.92 9.99
N THR A 211 1.08 24.13 9.77
CA THR A 211 1.17 24.75 8.44
C THR A 211 2.42 24.25 7.71
N PHE A 212 2.49 24.49 6.40
CA PHE A 212 3.73 24.26 5.66
C PHE A 212 4.87 25.18 6.14
N SER A 213 4.56 26.40 6.60
CA SER A 213 5.55 27.34 7.17
C SER A 213 6.21 26.78 8.45
N ASP A 214 5.43 26.12 9.32
CA ASP A 214 5.96 25.43 10.51
C ASP A 214 6.89 24.26 10.12
N VAL A 215 6.55 23.55 9.05
CA VAL A 215 7.40 22.47 8.50
C VAL A 215 8.69 23.02 7.90
N LEU A 216 8.65 24.16 7.20
CA LEU A 216 9.86 24.79 6.66
C LEU A 216 10.78 25.33 7.76
N GLU A 217 10.21 25.75 8.88
CA GLU A 217 10.96 26.13 10.08
C GLU A 217 11.65 24.92 10.71
N TRP A 218 10.90 23.86 11.00
CA TRP A 218 11.47 22.58 11.46
C TRP A 218 12.53 22.02 10.51
N LEU A 219 12.30 22.11 9.19
CA LEU A 219 13.23 21.64 8.18
C LEU A 219 14.55 22.43 8.16
N SER A 220 14.61 23.63 8.73
CA SER A 220 15.86 24.40 8.80
C SER A 220 16.91 23.75 9.71
N ASP A 221 16.49 23.01 10.74
CA ASP A 221 17.37 22.27 11.66
C ASP A 221 17.96 20.98 11.03
N TYR A 222 17.42 20.52 9.89
CA TYR A 222 17.71 19.21 9.31
C TYR A 222 18.22 19.30 7.85
N PRO A 223 19.42 19.89 7.60
CA PRO A 223 19.88 20.29 6.26
C PRO A 223 19.82 19.17 5.21
N ASP A 224 20.17 17.93 5.58
CA ASP A 224 20.22 16.78 4.67
C ASP A 224 18.86 16.13 4.36
N VAL A 225 17.81 16.48 5.11
CA VAL A 225 16.48 15.89 4.94
C VAL A 225 15.76 16.51 3.74
N LYS A 226 15.14 15.63 2.93
CA LYS A 226 14.21 16.01 1.86
C LYS A 226 12.74 15.91 2.31
N LEU A 227 11.87 16.69 1.67
CA LEU A 227 10.41 16.56 1.75
C LEU A 227 9.84 16.03 0.42
N MET A 228 8.96 15.03 0.48
CA MET A 228 8.03 14.70 -0.60
C MET A 228 6.64 15.24 -0.25
N LEU A 229 6.13 16.15 -1.07
CA LEU A 229 4.85 16.81 -0.87
C LEU A 229 3.76 16.07 -1.66
N ASP A 230 2.92 15.27 -0.99
CA ASP A 230 1.70 14.73 -1.60
C ASP A 230 0.66 15.86 -1.70
N ILE A 231 0.53 16.42 -2.91
CA ILE A 231 -0.42 17.49 -3.18
C ILE A 231 -1.78 16.89 -3.47
N LYS A 232 -2.72 17.12 -2.55
CA LYS A 232 -4.06 16.53 -2.62
C LYS A 232 -4.88 17.14 -3.75
N ARG A 233 -5.70 16.28 -4.39
CA ARG A 233 -6.38 16.58 -5.66
C ARG A 233 -7.50 17.63 -5.55
N ASP A 234 -7.97 17.89 -4.35
CA ASP A 234 -8.97 18.90 -4.00
C ASP A 234 -8.38 20.30 -3.76
N ASN A 235 -7.06 20.46 -3.95
CA ASN A 235 -6.43 21.78 -4.09
C ASN A 235 -6.71 22.40 -5.49
N PRO A 236 -6.71 23.74 -5.60
CA PRO A 236 -6.68 24.41 -6.90
C PRO A 236 -5.31 24.21 -7.58
N ALA A 237 -5.28 23.42 -8.66
CA ALA A 237 -4.04 23.03 -9.35
C ALA A 237 -3.20 24.21 -9.87
N LYS A 238 -3.82 25.36 -10.21
CA LYS A 238 -3.13 26.58 -10.65
C LYS A 238 -2.47 27.37 -9.52
N ASP A 239 -2.99 27.27 -8.31
CA ASP A 239 -2.59 28.15 -7.20
C ASP A 239 -1.70 27.44 -6.19
N VAL A 240 -1.92 26.14 -5.94
CA VAL A 240 -1.21 25.44 -4.85
C VAL A 240 0.30 25.37 -5.07
N ILE A 241 0.77 25.19 -6.31
CA ILE A 241 2.22 25.19 -6.62
C ILE A 241 2.81 26.58 -6.37
N ARG A 242 2.17 27.63 -6.90
CA ARG A 242 2.57 29.02 -6.67
C ARG A 242 2.63 29.36 -5.18
N LEU A 243 1.60 29.02 -4.41
CA LEU A 243 1.55 29.26 -2.96
C LEU A 243 2.64 28.48 -2.19
N ILE A 244 2.97 27.26 -2.61
CA ILE A 244 4.10 26.50 -2.07
C ILE A 244 5.41 27.27 -2.32
N LEU A 245 5.66 27.71 -3.56
CA LEU A 245 6.88 28.46 -3.90
C LEU A 245 6.96 29.83 -3.21
N GLU A 246 5.84 30.50 -2.98
CA GLU A 246 5.78 31.74 -2.19
C GLU A 246 6.22 31.49 -0.73
N GLU A 247 5.74 30.42 -0.08
CA GLU A 247 6.19 30.05 1.28
C GLU A 247 7.67 29.64 1.32
N LEU A 248 8.15 28.88 0.33
CA LEU A 248 9.59 28.56 0.20
C LEU A 248 10.42 29.85 0.09
N THR A 249 10.02 30.77 -0.79
CA THR A 249 10.75 32.03 -1.05
C THR A 249 10.78 32.93 0.18
N LYS A 250 9.70 32.98 0.98
CA LYS A 250 9.65 33.70 2.26
C LYS A 250 10.66 33.18 3.30
N LYS A 251 10.96 31.88 3.28
CA LYS A 251 11.91 31.25 4.22
C LYS A 251 13.35 31.27 3.70
N ASN A 252 13.57 31.14 2.39
CA ASN A 252 14.88 31.32 1.73
C ASN A 252 14.67 31.66 0.24
N THR A 253 15.33 32.71 -0.26
CA THR A 253 15.21 33.18 -1.64
C THR A 253 16.03 32.39 -2.66
N ASP A 254 16.99 31.56 -2.24
CA ASP A 254 17.70 30.67 -3.17
C ASP A 254 16.83 29.48 -3.58
N VAL A 255 16.28 29.54 -4.79
CA VAL A 255 15.51 28.42 -5.37
C VAL A 255 16.33 27.13 -5.46
N ASN A 256 17.67 27.20 -5.59
CA ASN A 256 18.51 26.00 -5.71
C ASN A 256 18.77 25.31 -4.36
N PHE A 257 18.60 26.01 -3.24
CA PHE A 257 18.48 25.40 -1.92
C PHE A 257 17.23 24.51 -1.86
N TRP A 258 16.09 25.00 -2.36
CA TRP A 258 14.83 24.26 -2.34
C TRP A 258 14.75 23.13 -3.35
N ARG A 259 15.26 23.31 -4.58
CA ARG A 259 15.30 22.27 -5.63
C ARG A 259 16.00 20.98 -5.17
N LYS A 260 16.99 21.10 -4.28
CA LYS A 260 17.69 19.93 -3.70
C LYS A 260 16.86 19.21 -2.64
N ARG A 261 15.90 19.88 -1.99
CA ARG A 261 15.22 19.43 -0.77
C ARG A 261 13.73 19.12 -0.96
N ILE A 262 13.06 19.69 -1.97
CA ILE A 262 11.63 19.53 -2.21
C ILE A 262 11.38 18.61 -3.41
N ILE A 263 10.55 17.58 -3.20
CA ILE A 263 10.04 16.68 -4.24
C ILE A 263 8.52 16.88 -4.35
N PHE A 264 8.03 17.24 -5.52
CA PHE A 264 6.60 17.44 -5.78
C PHE A 264 5.91 16.11 -6.14
N GLY A 265 5.02 15.64 -5.27
CA GLY A 265 4.22 14.43 -5.45
C GLY A 265 2.87 14.73 -6.09
N LEU A 266 2.69 14.37 -7.37
CA LEU A 266 1.53 14.77 -8.19
C LEU A 266 0.66 13.58 -8.61
N TRP A 267 -0.65 13.68 -8.34
CA TRP A 267 -1.65 12.66 -8.69
C TRP A 267 -2.30 12.84 -10.07
N SER A 268 -2.33 14.07 -10.62
CA SER A 268 -2.84 14.35 -11.97
C SER A 268 -1.82 15.17 -12.76
N VAL A 269 -1.75 14.92 -14.07
CA VAL A 269 -0.80 15.58 -14.97
C VAL A 269 -1.10 17.08 -15.12
N ASP A 270 -2.35 17.50 -14.89
CA ASP A 270 -2.77 18.90 -14.92
C ASP A 270 -1.95 19.79 -13.97
N TYR A 271 -1.56 19.26 -12.80
CA TYR A 271 -0.73 19.98 -11.83
C TYR A 271 0.68 20.25 -12.38
N TYR A 272 1.19 19.40 -13.26
CA TYR A 272 2.44 19.64 -13.97
C TYR A 272 2.23 20.63 -15.11
N LEU A 273 1.28 20.34 -16.00
CA LEU A 273 1.04 21.12 -17.22
C LEU A 273 0.69 22.58 -16.98
N LEU A 274 -0.03 22.87 -15.89
CA LEU A 274 -0.39 24.24 -15.49
C LEU A 274 0.74 25.01 -14.80
N ASN A 275 1.84 24.35 -14.43
CA ASN A 275 2.89 24.91 -13.58
C ASN A 275 4.31 24.55 -14.06
N GLN A 276 4.52 24.29 -15.35
CA GLN A 276 5.79 23.76 -15.87
C GLN A 276 6.99 24.65 -15.52
N GLU A 277 6.87 25.96 -15.74
CA GLU A 277 7.90 26.96 -15.40
C GLU A 277 8.19 27.00 -13.89
N LEU A 278 7.15 26.93 -13.06
CA LEU A 278 7.27 26.93 -11.60
C LEU A 278 7.96 25.66 -11.06
N LEU A 279 7.77 24.53 -11.74
CA LEU A 279 8.35 23.23 -11.38
C LEU A 279 9.76 23.03 -11.99
N GLU A 280 10.28 23.98 -12.77
CA GLU A 280 11.56 23.82 -13.44
C GLU A 280 12.71 23.57 -12.44
N GLY A 281 13.46 22.49 -12.65
CA GLY A 281 14.60 22.10 -11.84
C GLY A 281 14.25 21.48 -10.47
N PHE A 282 12.97 21.30 -10.14
CA PHE A 282 12.53 20.52 -8.97
C PHE A 282 12.38 19.03 -9.32
N ASP A 283 12.61 18.16 -8.33
CA ASP A 283 12.30 16.73 -8.45
C ASP A 283 10.76 16.57 -8.47
N VAL A 284 10.18 16.10 -9.60
CA VAL A 284 8.73 15.81 -9.69
C VAL A 284 8.47 14.31 -9.78
N VAL A 285 7.56 13.80 -8.96
CA VAL A 285 7.19 12.38 -8.87
C VAL A 285 5.70 12.20 -9.10
N ASN A 286 5.32 11.32 -10.02
CA ASN A 286 3.92 10.90 -10.16
C ASN A 286 3.53 9.92 -9.04
N ILE A 287 2.55 10.27 -8.21
CA ILE A 287 1.94 9.35 -7.24
C ILE A 287 0.80 8.58 -7.93
N ALA A 288 0.86 7.25 -7.92
CA ALA A 288 -0.08 6.42 -8.69
C ALA A 288 -0.49 5.10 -8.03
N VAL A 289 -1.70 4.67 -8.42
CA VAL A 289 -2.28 3.34 -8.17
C VAL A 289 -2.67 2.60 -9.45
N ASP A 290 -2.74 3.30 -10.59
CA ASP A 290 -3.09 2.78 -11.92
C ASP A 290 -1.84 2.80 -12.81
N LEU A 291 -1.43 1.64 -13.30
CA LEU A 291 -0.19 1.52 -14.07
C LEU A 291 -0.29 2.22 -15.43
N LYS A 292 -1.46 2.13 -16.09
CA LYS A 292 -1.69 2.74 -17.40
C LYS A 292 -1.71 4.27 -17.28
N LYS A 293 -2.44 4.81 -16.30
CA LYS A 293 -2.52 6.26 -16.08
C LYS A 293 -1.18 6.85 -15.63
N SER A 294 -0.37 6.10 -14.87
CA SER A 294 0.99 6.50 -14.51
C SER A 294 1.93 6.60 -15.73
N PHE A 295 1.90 5.61 -16.62
CA PHE A 295 2.69 5.67 -17.86
C PHE A 295 2.21 6.78 -18.80
N GLN A 296 0.89 7.01 -18.88
CA GLN A 296 0.32 8.13 -19.62
C GLN A 296 0.80 9.48 -19.07
N PHE A 297 0.79 9.69 -17.74
CA PHE A 297 1.33 10.89 -17.09
C PHE A 297 2.77 11.14 -17.54
N ALA A 298 3.65 10.15 -17.35
CA ALA A 298 5.08 10.30 -17.67
C ALA A 298 5.32 10.58 -19.16
N ASN A 299 4.58 9.91 -20.07
CA ASN A 299 4.67 10.15 -21.50
C ASN A 299 4.13 11.54 -21.91
N THR A 300 3.06 12.03 -21.28
CA THR A 300 2.55 13.39 -21.52
C THR A 300 3.54 14.44 -21.06
N VAL A 301 4.16 14.28 -19.89
CA VAL A 301 5.23 15.18 -19.42
C VAL A 301 6.40 15.21 -20.41
N ALA A 302 6.81 14.04 -20.91
CA ALA A 302 7.90 13.95 -21.90
C ALA A 302 7.54 14.55 -23.27
N ALA A 303 6.28 14.46 -23.70
CA ALA A 303 5.81 15.05 -24.95
C ALA A 303 5.85 16.59 -24.94
N GLU A 304 5.64 17.20 -23.77
CA GLU A 304 5.75 18.64 -23.54
C GLU A 304 7.20 19.09 -23.26
N GLY A 305 8.20 18.22 -23.47
CA GLY A 305 9.62 18.52 -23.23
C GLY A 305 10.06 18.45 -21.76
N GLY A 306 9.13 18.18 -20.84
CA GLY A 306 9.40 17.99 -19.42
C GLY A 306 10.02 16.63 -19.10
N LYS A 307 10.48 16.45 -17.85
CA LYS A 307 10.96 15.16 -17.36
C LYS A 307 10.60 14.96 -15.89
N LEU A 308 10.00 13.81 -15.57
CA LEU A 308 9.80 13.39 -14.19
C LEU A 308 11.11 12.89 -13.57
N HIS A 309 11.29 13.15 -12.27
CA HIS A 309 12.31 12.49 -11.45
C HIS A 309 11.93 11.02 -11.19
N GLY A 310 10.65 10.73 -10.96
CA GLY A 310 10.24 9.39 -10.56
C GLY A 310 8.75 9.07 -10.59
N ILE A 311 8.45 7.84 -10.15
CA ILE A 311 7.08 7.33 -9.93
C ILE A 311 7.02 6.76 -8.51
N SER A 312 6.00 7.16 -7.76
CA SER A 312 5.68 6.65 -6.42
C SER A 312 4.42 5.79 -6.49
N PHE A 313 4.57 4.47 -6.39
CA PHE A 313 3.51 3.52 -6.71
C PHE A 313 3.05 2.69 -5.50
N LEU A 314 1.74 2.41 -5.43
CA LEU A 314 1.17 1.54 -4.40
C LEU A 314 1.84 0.16 -4.38
N HIS A 315 2.46 -0.17 -3.25
CA HIS A 315 3.30 -1.36 -3.00
C HIS A 315 2.63 -2.70 -3.34
N LEU A 316 1.29 -2.75 -3.41
CA LEU A 316 0.54 -3.90 -3.89
C LEU A 316 0.93 -4.31 -5.32
N ILE A 317 1.38 -3.38 -6.18
CA ILE A 317 1.92 -3.70 -7.51
C ILE A 317 3.08 -4.69 -7.43
N TRP A 318 3.90 -4.57 -6.38
CA TRP A 318 5.07 -5.39 -6.24
C TRP A 318 4.71 -6.86 -6.17
N TYR A 319 3.52 -7.19 -5.60
CA TYR A 319 2.92 -8.51 -5.43
C TYR A 319 2.40 -9.15 -6.72
N HIS A 320 2.42 -8.47 -7.88
CA HIS A 320 2.04 -9.08 -9.15
C HIS A 320 3.20 -9.06 -10.16
N GLN A 321 3.71 -10.24 -10.55
CA GLN A 321 4.97 -10.37 -11.32
C GLN A 321 4.94 -9.61 -12.65
N LYS A 322 3.83 -9.66 -13.39
CA LYS A 322 3.66 -8.95 -14.67
C LYS A 322 3.81 -7.44 -14.47
N TYR A 323 2.93 -6.84 -13.67
CA TYR A 323 2.88 -5.40 -13.41
C TYR A 323 4.16 -4.87 -12.75
N ARG A 324 4.79 -5.63 -11.83
CA ARG A 324 6.13 -5.29 -11.32
C ARG A 324 7.17 -5.22 -12.45
N THR A 325 7.18 -6.21 -13.34
CA THR A 325 8.13 -6.24 -14.47
C THR A 325 7.87 -5.09 -15.44
N GLU A 326 6.61 -4.75 -15.68
CA GLU A 326 6.21 -3.61 -16.53
C GLU A 326 6.64 -2.27 -15.89
N LEU A 327 6.35 -2.04 -14.61
CA LEU A 327 6.77 -0.84 -13.88
C LEU A 327 8.29 -0.66 -13.87
N VAL A 328 9.05 -1.71 -13.54
CA VAL A 328 10.53 -1.65 -13.49
C VAL A 328 11.11 -1.41 -14.88
N LYS A 329 10.59 -2.06 -15.93
CA LYS A 329 11.02 -1.80 -17.31
C LYS A 329 10.74 -0.35 -17.71
N PHE A 330 9.53 0.15 -17.48
CA PHE A 330 9.15 1.51 -17.83
C PHE A 330 10.02 2.54 -17.11
N ALA A 331 10.26 2.36 -15.81
CA ALA A 331 11.09 3.27 -15.03
C ALA A 331 12.55 3.29 -15.53
N ASN A 332 13.14 2.11 -15.75
CA ASN A 332 14.51 2.01 -16.28
C ASN A 332 14.64 2.65 -17.66
N SER A 333 13.70 2.37 -18.58
CA SER A 333 13.71 2.95 -19.94
C SER A 333 13.58 4.47 -19.96
N ASN A 334 12.92 5.06 -18.97
CA ASN A 334 12.73 6.51 -18.85
C ASN A 334 13.70 7.18 -17.85
N SER A 335 14.64 6.43 -17.28
CA SER A 335 15.55 6.89 -16.21
C SER A 335 14.84 7.49 -14.99
N LEU A 336 13.74 6.87 -14.57
CA LEU A 336 12.89 7.31 -13.45
C LEU A 336 13.25 6.60 -12.15
N VAL A 337 13.30 7.34 -11.05
CA VAL A 337 13.41 6.79 -9.70
C VAL A 337 12.09 6.13 -9.28
N LEU A 338 12.15 4.94 -8.70
CA LEU A 338 10.98 4.23 -8.17
C LEU A 338 10.88 4.35 -6.65
N TYR A 339 9.71 4.80 -6.18
CA TYR A 339 9.28 4.75 -4.79
C TYR A 339 8.08 3.81 -4.64
N LEU A 340 7.99 3.08 -3.52
CA LEU A 340 6.85 2.22 -3.21
C LEU A 340 6.21 2.59 -1.87
N TRP A 341 4.87 2.70 -1.84
CA TRP A 341 4.12 3.14 -0.65
C TRP A 341 2.87 2.28 -0.37
N THR A 342 2.41 2.13 0.87
CA THR A 342 3.15 2.25 2.11
C THR A 342 3.72 0.87 2.47
N ILE A 343 5.04 0.72 2.53
CA ILE A 343 5.68 -0.57 2.83
C ILE A 343 5.81 -0.72 4.35
N ASN A 344 4.93 -1.52 4.94
CA ASN A 344 4.95 -1.89 6.36
C ASN A 344 5.29 -3.37 6.59
N ASP A 345 5.94 -4.01 5.61
CA ASP A 345 6.27 -5.44 5.60
C ASP A 345 7.80 -5.63 5.50
N PRO A 346 8.50 -6.10 6.55
CA PRO A 346 9.96 -6.19 6.56
C PRO A 346 10.53 -7.18 5.52
N TYR A 347 9.73 -8.14 5.05
CA TYR A 347 10.13 -8.98 3.92
C TYR A 347 10.15 -8.15 2.63
N LEU A 348 9.09 -7.36 2.38
CA LEU A 348 9.04 -6.51 1.19
C LEU A 348 10.14 -5.43 1.20
N VAL A 349 10.49 -4.86 2.35
CA VAL A 349 11.64 -3.92 2.49
C VAL A 349 12.95 -4.55 1.99
N LYS A 350 13.20 -5.83 2.32
CA LYS A 350 14.41 -6.55 1.88
C LYS A 350 14.41 -6.90 0.39
N GLU A 351 13.24 -7.20 -0.16
CA GLU A 351 13.09 -7.76 -1.51
C GLU A 351 12.81 -6.71 -2.59
N CYS A 352 12.34 -5.50 -2.24
CA CYS A 352 11.94 -4.52 -3.25
C CYS A 352 13.14 -3.89 -3.97
N GLY A 353 14.25 -3.64 -3.28
CA GLY A 353 15.46 -3.08 -3.90
C GLY A 353 15.30 -1.69 -4.52
N VAL A 354 14.22 -0.97 -4.17
CA VAL A 354 13.86 0.37 -4.63
C VAL A 354 13.50 1.25 -3.43
N ASN A 355 13.41 2.56 -3.63
CA ASN A 355 13.06 3.48 -2.55
C ASN A 355 11.67 3.16 -1.99
N LEU A 356 11.46 3.45 -0.70
CA LEU A 356 10.25 3.05 0.01
C LEU A 356 9.73 4.18 0.90
N ILE A 357 8.42 4.22 1.05
CA ILE A 357 7.69 5.10 1.97
C ILE A 357 6.97 4.20 2.97
N THR A 358 7.19 4.41 4.27
CA THR A 358 6.76 3.51 5.36
C THR A 358 6.18 4.28 6.54
N ASP A 359 5.27 3.66 7.28
CA ASP A 359 4.83 4.19 8.59
C ASP A 359 5.89 3.93 9.67
N ASP A 360 6.76 2.93 9.48
CA ASP A 360 7.62 2.35 10.52
C ASP A 360 9.12 2.37 10.14
N ILE A 361 9.77 3.50 10.45
CA ILE A 361 11.17 3.77 10.13
C ILE A 361 12.11 2.78 10.81
N GLY A 362 11.91 2.50 12.11
CA GLY A 362 12.71 1.55 12.86
C GLY A 362 12.62 0.14 12.27
N MET A 363 11.43 -0.29 11.82
CA MET A 363 11.27 -1.56 11.09
C MET A 363 12.03 -1.56 9.77
N ALA A 364 11.90 -0.50 8.95
CA ALA A 364 12.55 -0.44 7.64
C ALA A 364 14.09 -0.38 7.75
N LYS A 365 14.64 0.49 8.61
CA LYS A 365 16.09 0.61 8.82
C LYS A 365 16.67 -0.68 9.40
N LYS A 366 15.98 -1.33 10.35
CA LYS A 366 16.38 -2.67 10.86
C LYS A 366 16.31 -3.77 9.78
N ALA A 367 15.33 -3.72 8.89
CA ALA A 367 15.24 -4.67 7.78
C ALA A 367 16.37 -4.46 6.76
N LEU A 368 16.81 -3.22 6.52
CA LEU A 368 17.94 -2.91 5.64
C LEU A 368 19.31 -3.18 6.28
N SER A 369 19.43 -3.10 7.61
CA SER A 369 20.73 -3.12 8.32
C SER A 369 21.41 -4.49 8.46
N GLY A 370 20.78 -5.60 8.04
CA GLY A 370 21.36 -6.93 8.33
C GLY A 370 20.85 -8.13 7.53
N VAL A 371 21.84 -8.92 7.09
CA VAL A 371 21.76 -10.26 6.44
C VAL A 371 21.47 -10.22 4.93
N PRO A 372 22.36 -10.80 4.07
CA PRO A 372 22.06 -11.02 2.66
C PRO A 372 20.80 -11.84 2.48
N VAL A 373 20.04 -11.58 1.41
CA VAL A 373 18.95 -12.47 0.99
C VAL A 373 19.56 -13.78 0.49
N ALA A 374 19.78 -14.73 1.41
CA ALA A 374 19.69 -16.15 1.07
C ALA A 374 18.31 -16.35 0.46
N SER A 375 18.24 -16.86 -0.77
CA SER A 375 17.06 -16.84 -1.62
C SER A 375 15.80 -17.25 -0.85
N GLY A 376 14.98 -16.27 -0.49
CA GLY A 376 13.74 -16.49 0.24
C GLY A 376 12.81 -17.42 -0.53
N PRO A 377 11.86 -18.08 0.15
CA PRO A 377 10.97 -19.04 -0.49
C PRO A 377 10.34 -18.38 -1.71
N THR A 378 10.51 -19.00 -2.89
CA THR A 378 10.06 -18.37 -4.12
C THR A 378 8.59 -17.98 -3.98
N TRP A 379 8.30 -16.77 -4.42
CA TRP A 379 7.04 -16.07 -4.28
C TRP A 379 5.79 -16.87 -4.63
N ARG A 380 5.98 -17.90 -5.45
CA ARG A 380 5.06 -18.99 -5.82
C ARG A 380 4.48 -19.82 -4.66
N TYR A 381 4.79 -19.53 -3.39
CA TYR A 381 4.30 -20.35 -2.25
C TYR A 381 3.72 -19.58 -1.06
N SER A 382 3.64 -18.24 -1.10
CA SER A 382 2.97 -17.47 -0.03
C SER A 382 1.52 -17.16 -0.38
N VAL A 383 0.57 -17.82 0.31
CA VAL A 383 -0.88 -17.59 0.15
C VAL A 383 -1.25 -16.11 0.36
N GLY A 384 -0.54 -15.42 1.27
CA GLY A 384 -0.72 -13.98 1.48
C GLY A 384 -0.27 -13.13 0.29
N CYS A 385 0.84 -13.50 -0.36
CA CYS A 385 1.30 -12.84 -1.59
C CYS A 385 0.31 -13.08 -2.74
N TYR A 386 -0.21 -14.30 -2.90
CA TYR A 386 -1.24 -14.61 -3.89
C TYR A 386 -2.51 -13.78 -3.70
N PHE A 387 -2.98 -13.60 -2.45
CA PHE A 387 -4.12 -12.74 -2.18
C PHE A 387 -3.84 -11.26 -2.53
N LYS A 388 -2.68 -10.72 -2.13
CA LYS A 388 -2.26 -9.35 -2.48
C LYS A 388 -2.14 -9.16 -4.01
N ALA A 389 -1.62 -10.16 -4.72
CA ALA A 389 -1.52 -10.19 -6.18
C ALA A 389 -2.90 -10.12 -6.85
N GLY A 390 -3.83 -10.97 -6.42
CA GLY A 390 -5.19 -11.00 -6.94
C GLY A 390 -5.94 -9.69 -6.66
N LEU A 391 -5.83 -9.17 -5.45
CA LEU A 391 -6.38 -7.86 -5.05
C LEU A 391 -5.86 -6.73 -5.95
N PHE A 392 -4.55 -6.70 -6.22
CA PHE A 392 -3.96 -5.69 -7.10
C PHE A 392 -4.50 -5.80 -8.54
N SER A 393 -4.61 -7.01 -9.08
CA SER A 393 -5.21 -7.22 -10.41
C SER A 393 -6.68 -6.80 -10.47
N THR A 394 -7.46 -7.03 -9.41
CA THR A 394 -8.83 -6.49 -9.31
C THR A 394 -8.85 -4.97 -9.28
N VAL A 395 -7.94 -4.33 -8.54
CA VAL A 395 -7.78 -2.86 -8.51
C VAL A 395 -7.46 -2.32 -9.91
N GLN A 396 -6.49 -2.91 -10.63
CA GLN A 396 -6.17 -2.49 -12.01
C GLN A 396 -7.35 -2.68 -12.97
N PHE A 397 -8.05 -3.81 -12.90
CA PHE A 397 -9.20 -4.10 -13.76
C PHE A 397 -10.34 -3.08 -13.58
N LEU A 398 -10.62 -2.70 -12.32
CA LEU A 398 -11.66 -1.72 -12.00
C LEU A 398 -11.25 -0.29 -12.41
N LEU A 399 -9.98 0.09 -12.19
CA LEU A 399 -9.45 1.39 -12.59
C LEU A 399 -9.43 1.57 -14.11
N GLY A 400 -9.04 0.53 -14.85
CA GLY A 400 -9.06 0.51 -16.32
C GLY A 400 -10.44 0.51 -16.96
N ARG A 401 -11.52 0.52 -16.15
CA ARG A 401 -12.92 0.71 -16.55
C ARG A 401 -13.58 1.88 -15.80
N ASP A 402 -12.78 2.75 -15.20
CA ASP A 402 -13.18 3.97 -14.49
C ASP A 402 -14.24 3.75 -13.37
N TYR A 403 -14.25 2.56 -12.75
CA TYR A 403 -15.10 2.31 -11.58
C TYR A 403 -14.67 3.15 -10.38
N ASN A 404 -15.66 3.70 -9.67
CA ASN A 404 -15.43 4.44 -8.43
C ASN A 404 -14.93 3.49 -7.31
N LEU A 405 -13.63 3.55 -7.02
CA LEU A 405 -12.99 2.72 -6.00
C LEU A 405 -13.23 3.17 -4.55
N LYS A 406 -14.02 4.22 -4.26
CA LYS A 406 -14.23 4.72 -2.88
C LYS A 406 -14.58 3.61 -1.89
N TYR A 407 -15.50 2.71 -2.24
CA TYR A 407 -15.90 1.60 -1.38
C TYR A 407 -14.82 0.52 -1.25
N LEU A 408 -14.05 0.24 -2.31
CA LEU A 408 -12.93 -0.70 -2.27
C LEU A 408 -11.80 -0.14 -1.39
N ALA A 409 -11.47 1.14 -1.51
CA ALA A 409 -10.47 1.82 -0.68
C ALA A 409 -10.87 1.83 0.81
N LEU A 410 -12.15 2.14 1.11
CA LEU A 410 -12.70 2.04 2.47
C LEU A 410 -12.58 0.62 3.03
N ALA A 411 -12.88 -0.39 2.22
CA ALA A 411 -12.74 -1.78 2.62
C ALA A 411 -11.26 -2.17 2.83
N MET A 412 -10.35 -1.81 1.93
CA MET A 412 -8.92 -2.07 2.10
C MET A 412 -8.33 -1.39 3.35
N LYS A 413 -8.74 -0.15 3.66
CA LYS A 413 -8.38 0.56 4.91
C LYS A 413 -8.90 -0.20 6.15
N LYS A 414 -10.15 -0.70 6.12
CA LYS A 414 -10.74 -1.54 7.19
C LYS A 414 -9.98 -2.86 7.42
N PHE A 415 -9.43 -3.46 6.37
CA PHE A 415 -8.68 -4.72 6.45
C PHE A 415 -7.15 -4.56 6.52
N LYS A 416 -6.63 -3.32 6.67
CA LYS A 416 -5.18 -3.01 6.73
C LYS A 416 -4.40 -3.54 5.52
N LEU A 417 -4.96 -3.33 4.33
CA LEU A 417 -4.40 -3.70 3.03
C LEU A 417 -3.83 -2.50 2.24
N LEU A 418 -4.22 -1.29 2.64
CA LEU A 418 -3.58 -0.01 2.32
C LEU A 418 -2.82 0.47 3.56
#